data_AF-A0A8S3K656-F1
#
_entry.id   AF-A0A8S3K656-F1
#
_cell.length_a   1.000
_cell.length_b   1.000
_cell.length_c   1.000
_cell.angle_alpha   90.00
_cell.angle_beta   90.00
_cell.angle_gamma   90.00
#
_symmetry.space_group_name_H-M   'P 1'
#
loop_
_entity.id
_entity.type
_entity.pdbx_description
1 polymer ?
#
loop_
_entity_poly.entity_id
_entity_poly.type
_entity_poly.pdbx_seq_one_letter_code
_entity_poly.pdbx_strand_id
1 'polypeptide(L)'
;NQSDAFVRGFNSWKHACSTNQGFLKHQYSKSHIQAHVNFEEYISRKNSASSILQVIDRSRTEIIKQNRQKLAKIVSALHLCCRQMIAIRGQLESESSANRGNFIELLNWASGTDPIASSILNDSA
;
A
#
# COMPACT_ATOMS: atom_id res chain seq x y z
N ASN A 1 4.41 -38.74 -20.45
CA ASN A 1 3.59 -37.59 -20.00
C ASN A 1 2.11 -37.89 -20.13
N GLN A 2 1.51 -38.60 -19.16
CA GLN A 2 0.05 -38.70 -19.08
C GLN A 2 -0.45 -37.52 -18.24
N SER A 3 -1.17 -36.59 -18.87
CA SER A 3 -1.98 -35.59 -18.17
C SER A 3 -3.02 -36.31 -17.30
N ASP A 4 -3.25 -35.83 -16.08
CA ASP A 4 -4.31 -36.35 -15.21
C ASP A 4 -5.67 -36.22 -15.91
N ALA A 5 -6.47 -37.29 -15.96
CA ALA A 5 -7.76 -37.35 -16.66
C ALA A 5 -8.74 -36.30 -16.11
N PHE A 6 -8.58 -35.92 -14.85
CA PHE A 6 -9.39 -34.91 -14.16
C PHE A 6 -9.08 -33.47 -14.60
N VAL A 7 -8.00 -33.23 -15.34
CA VAL A 7 -7.68 -31.90 -15.89
C VAL A 7 -8.50 -31.61 -17.17
N ARG A 8 -8.83 -32.65 -17.95
CA ARG A 8 -9.56 -32.51 -19.23
C ARG A 8 -10.96 -33.09 -19.22
N GLY A 9 -11.36 -33.72 -18.12
CA GLY A 9 -12.65 -34.36 -17.94
C GLY A 9 -12.52 -35.88 -17.83
N PHE A 10 -13.10 -36.42 -16.77
CA PHE A 10 -13.15 -37.86 -16.53
C PHE A 10 -14.35 -38.49 -17.24
N ASN A 11 -14.12 -39.50 -18.08
CA ASN A 11 -15.17 -40.15 -18.87
C ASN A 11 -15.32 -41.66 -18.58
N SER A 12 -14.44 -42.24 -17.75
CA SER A 12 -14.44 -43.67 -17.43
C SER A 12 -15.25 -43.97 -16.15
N TRP A 13 -16.50 -43.53 -16.12
CA TRP A 13 -17.36 -43.56 -14.93
C TRP A 13 -17.56 -44.95 -14.34
N LYS A 14 -17.60 -46.00 -15.18
CA LYS A 14 -17.64 -47.41 -14.73
C LYS A 14 -16.43 -47.84 -13.88
N HIS A 15 -15.35 -47.06 -13.91
CA HIS A 15 -14.11 -47.29 -13.21
C HIS A 15 -13.77 -46.17 -12.20
N ALA A 16 -14.74 -45.31 -11.90
CA ALA A 16 -14.53 -44.14 -11.04
C ALA A 16 -14.00 -44.52 -9.63
N CYS A 17 -14.52 -45.60 -9.05
CA CYS A 17 -14.16 -46.08 -7.71
C CYS A 17 -13.17 -47.26 -7.72
N SER A 18 -12.57 -47.58 -8.86
CA SER A 18 -11.57 -48.66 -8.92
C SER A 18 -10.31 -48.27 -8.15
N THR A 19 -9.62 -49.23 -7.55
CA THR A 19 -8.46 -48.98 -6.68
C THR A 19 -7.25 -48.39 -7.39
N ASN A 20 -7.02 -48.77 -8.65
CA ASN A 20 -5.84 -48.34 -9.43
C ASN A 20 -6.13 -47.27 -10.49
N GLN A 21 -7.34 -46.72 -10.52
CA GLN A 21 -7.78 -45.72 -11.51
C GLN A 21 -8.89 -44.84 -10.94
N GLY A 22 -9.36 -43.84 -11.67
CA GLY A 22 -10.46 -42.98 -11.18
C GLY A 22 -10.10 -42.14 -9.95
N PHE A 23 -11.06 -41.95 -9.04
CA PHE A 23 -10.97 -41.04 -7.90
C PHE A 23 -9.87 -41.43 -6.90
N LEU A 24 -9.76 -42.73 -6.60
CA LEU A 24 -8.80 -43.23 -5.61
C LEU A 24 -7.34 -42.95 -6.02
N LYS A 25 -7.04 -42.99 -7.32
CA LYS A 25 -5.73 -42.60 -7.83
C LYS A 25 -5.57 -41.08 -7.91
N HIS A 26 -6.62 -40.37 -8.29
CA HIS A 26 -6.61 -38.91 -8.41
C HIS A 26 -6.41 -38.20 -7.08
N GLN A 27 -7.01 -38.66 -5.98
CA GLN A 27 -6.87 -38.00 -4.67
C GLN A 27 -5.40 -37.87 -4.23
N TYR A 28 -4.55 -38.81 -4.64
CA TYR A 28 -3.11 -38.82 -4.34
C TYR A 28 -2.27 -38.23 -5.47
N SER A 29 -2.90 -37.74 -6.54
CA SER A 29 -2.20 -37.12 -7.66
C SER A 29 -1.67 -35.74 -7.27
N LYS A 30 -0.51 -35.37 -7.83
CA LYS A 30 0.09 -34.06 -7.59
C LYS A 30 -0.83 -32.92 -8.00
N SER A 31 -1.62 -33.10 -9.07
CA SER A 31 -2.60 -32.11 -9.54
C SER A 31 -3.69 -31.86 -8.52
N HIS A 32 -4.27 -32.91 -7.93
CA HIS A 32 -5.30 -32.77 -6.89
C HIS A 32 -4.76 -32.04 -5.67
N ILE A 33 -3.62 -32.51 -5.15
CA ILE A 33 -2.99 -31.94 -3.96
C ILE A 33 -2.65 -30.46 -4.20
N GLN A 34 -2.05 -30.12 -5.34
CA GLN A 34 -1.74 -28.73 -5.68
C GLN A 34 -2.99 -27.87 -5.80
N ALA A 35 -4.05 -28.37 -6.44
CA ALA A 35 -5.31 -27.63 -6.56
C ALA A 35 -5.94 -27.38 -5.18
N HIS A 36 -5.89 -28.37 -4.28
CA HIS A 36 -6.36 -28.22 -2.91
C HIS A 36 -5.55 -27.18 -2.13
N VAL A 37 -4.21 -27.24 -2.19
CA VAL A 37 -3.34 -26.23 -1.57
C VAL A 37 -3.63 -24.82 -2.10
N ASN A 38 -3.78 -24.66 -3.41
CA ASN A 38 -4.10 -23.37 -4.02
C ASN A 38 -5.49 -22.85 -3.58
N PHE A 39 -6.45 -23.74 -3.39
CA PHE A 39 -7.78 -23.39 -2.91
C PHE A 39 -7.75 -22.92 -1.44
N GLU A 40 -7.08 -23.66 -0.56
CA GLU A 40 -6.87 -23.27 0.84
C GLU A 40 -6.16 -21.91 0.93
N GLU A 41 -5.13 -21.71 0.11
CA GLU A 41 -4.42 -20.43 0.02
C GLU A 41 -5.34 -19.29 -0.43
N TYR A 42 -6.20 -19.52 -1.43
CA TYR A 42 -7.19 -18.55 -1.87
C TYR A 42 -8.17 -18.17 -0.76
N ILE A 43 -8.72 -19.16 -0.03
CA ILE A 43 -9.65 -18.92 1.08
C ILE A 43 -8.96 -18.13 2.19
N SER A 44 -7.72 -18.51 2.54
CA SER A 44 -6.91 -17.75 3.51
C SER A 44 -6.71 -16.30 3.06
N ARG A 45 -6.27 -16.07 1.82
CA ARG A 45 -6.05 -14.71 1.28
C ARG A 45 -7.32 -13.87 1.26
N LYS A 46 -8.46 -14.49 0.92
CA LYS A 46 -9.78 -13.84 0.90
C LYS A 46 -10.21 -13.40 2.30
N ASN A 47 -10.01 -14.26 3.31
CA ASN A 47 -10.40 -13.97 4.69
C ASN A 47 -9.46 -12.95 5.36
N SER A 48 -8.18 -12.94 5.00
CA SER A 48 -7.19 -12.03 5.59
C SER A 48 -7.19 -10.60 5.02
N ALA A 49 -8.13 -10.25 4.12
CA ALA A 49 -8.16 -8.96 3.40
C ALA A 49 -6.79 -8.55 2.80
N SER A 50 -5.99 -9.55 2.41
CA SER A 50 -4.61 -9.40 1.94
C SER A 50 -4.53 -9.43 0.41
N SER A 51 -5.64 -9.14 -0.26
CA SER A 51 -5.58 -9.01 -1.72
C SER A 51 -4.67 -7.84 -2.07
N ILE A 52 -3.87 -8.01 -3.12
CA ILE A 52 -2.93 -6.98 -3.59
C ILE A 52 -3.65 -5.64 -3.81
N LEU A 53 -4.90 -5.68 -4.31
CA LEU A 53 -5.75 -4.49 -4.48
C LEU A 53 -6.02 -3.77 -3.16
N GLN A 54 -6.40 -4.49 -2.10
CA GLN A 54 -6.65 -3.87 -0.78
C GLN A 54 -5.38 -3.29 -0.16
N VAL A 55 -4.23 -3.94 -0.35
CA VAL A 55 -2.93 -3.40 0.11
C VAL A 55 -2.57 -2.12 -0.65
N ILE A 56 -2.76 -2.10 -1.97
CA ILE A 56 -2.54 -0.91 -2.81
C ILE A 56 -3.48 0.22 -2.39
N ASP A 57 -4.77 -0.06 -2.19
CA ASP A 57 -5.75 0.94 -1.78
C ASP A 57 -5.41 1.51 -0.40
N ARG A 58 -5.03 0.67 0.57
CA ARG A 58 -4.60 1.12 1.90
C ARG A 58 -3.38 2.02 1.83
N SER A 59 -2.36 1.62 1.05
CA SER A 59 -1.16 2.44 0.81
C SER A 59 -1.52 3.79 0.21
N ARG A 60 -2.38 3.80 -0.81
CA ARG A 60 -2.86 5.03 -1.45
C ARG A 60 -3.62 5.93 -0.49
N THR A 61 -4.52 5.36 0.33
CA THR A 61 -5.28 6.12 1.33
C THR A 61 -4.35 6.77 2.36
N GLU A 62 -3.32 6.05 2.81
CA GLU A 62 -2.35 6.58 3.76
C GLU A 62 -1.51 7.72 3.16
N ILE A 63 -1.04 7.57 1.92
CA ILE A 63 -0.34 8.65 1.20
C ILE A 63 -1.24 9.89 1.07
N ILE A 64 -2.51 9.72 0.69
CA ILE A 64 -3.47 10.83 0.59
C ILE A 64 -3.63 11.53 1.93
N LYS A 65 -3.75 10.76 3.03
CA LYS A 65 -3.90 11.31 4.38
C LYS A 65 -2.67 12.12 4.79
N GLN A 66 -1.47 11.58 4.59
CA GLN A 66 -0.22 12.27 4.90
C GLN A 66 -0.07 13.56 4.09
N ASN A 67 -0.36 13.52 2.79
CA ASN A 67 -0.31 14.70 1.93
C ASN A 67 -1.31 15.79 2.37
N ARG A 68 -2.53 15.39 2.78
CA ARG A 68 -3.52 16.34 3.31
C ARG A 68 -3.06 17.01 4.60
N GLN A 69 -2.41 16.25 5.50
CA GLN A 69 -1.85 16.81 6.72
C GLN A 69 -0.72 17.80 6.42
N LYS A 70 0.18 17.47 5.48
CA LYS A 70 1.24 18.39 5.02
C LYS A 70 0.66 19.67 4.43
N LEU A 71 -0.30 19.54 3.51
CA LEU A 71 -0.98 20.67 2.88
C LEU A 71 -1.65 21.59 3.91
N ALA A 72 -2.31 21.02 4.93
CA ALA A 72 -2.94 21.81 5.98
C ALA A 72 -1.93 22.70 6.73
N LYS A 73 -0.72 22.20 6.98
CA LYS A 73 0.36 22.96 7.64
C LYS A 73 0.91 24.06 6.75
N ILE A 74 1.17 23.76 5.47
CA ILE A 74 1.60 24.73 4.46
C ILE A 74 0.58 25.87 4.35
N VAL A 75 -0.70 25.52 4.18
CA VAL A 75 -1.79 26.51 4.07
C VAL A 75 -1.92 27.33 5.34
N SER A 76 -1.72 26.74 6.52
CA SER A 76 -1.79 27.48 7.78
C SER A 76 -0.67 28.52 7.90
N ALA A 77 0.57 28.15 7.53
CA ALA A 77 1.70 29.09 7.52
C ALA A 77 1.46 30.23 6.52
N LEU A 78 1.01 29.92 5.30
CA LEU A 78 0.65 30.93 4.30
C LEU A 78 -0.48 31.84 4.78
N HIS A 79 -1.53 31.27 5.34
CA HIS A 79 -2.68 32.02 5.85
C HIS A 79 -2.26 32.99 6.96
N LEU A 80 -1.37 32.57 7.86
CA LEU A 80 -0.83 33.46 8.89
C LEU A 80 -0.06 34.64 8.28
N CYS A 81 0.82 34.39 7.31
CA CYS A 81 1.55 35.46 6.63
C CYS A 81 0.59 36.45 5.94
N CYS A 82 -0.40 35.94 5.21
CA CYS A 82 -1.40 36.76 4.54
C CYS A 82 -2.25 37.57 5.52
N ARG A 83 -2.70 36.93 6.61
CA ARG A 83 -3.57 37.56 7.63
C ARG A 83 -2.85 38.64 8.42
N GLN A 84 -1.55 38.49 8.63
CA GLN A 84 -0.70 39.51 9.24
C GLN A 84 -0.11 40.51 8.24
N MET A 85 -0.38 40.34 6.94
CA MET A 85 0.16 41.15 5.84
C MET A 85 1.70 41.23 5.84
N ILE A 86 2.36 40.15 6.25
CA ILE A 86 3.82 40.04 6.22
C ILE A 86 4.28 39.30 4.96
N ALA A 87 5.50 39.58 4.52
CA ALA A 87 6.08 38.92 3.35
C ALA A 87 6.14 37.40 3.56
N ILE A 88 5.75 36.62 2.56
CA ILE A 88 5.83 35.15 2.63
C ILE A 88 7.30 34.69 2.55
N ARG A 89 8.09 35.36 1.70
CA ARG A 89 9.46 34.99 1.33
C ARG A 89 10.49 35.95 1.90
N GLY A 90 11.70 35.46 2.11
CA GLY A 90 12.87 36.27 2.50
C GLY A 90 13.64 36.81 1.29
N GLN A 91 14.65 37.65 1.53
CA GLN A 91 15.58 38.09 0.48
C GLN A 91 16.52 36.96 0.04
N LEU A 92 16.92 36.09 0.98
CA LEU A 92 17.74 34.91 0.73
C LEU A 92 17.19 33.75 1.56
N GLU A 93 16.78 32.67 0.89
CA GLU A 93 16.18 31.48 1.53
C GLU A 93 17.16 30.31 1.69
N SER A 94 18.46 30.56 1.50
CA SER A 94 19.53 29.57 1.66
C SER A 94 19.63 29.09 3.11
N GLU A 95 20.09 27.86 3.32
CA GLU A 95 20.31 27.30 4.67
C GLU A 95 21.31 28.10 5.51
N SER A 96 22.24 28.80 4.86
CA SER A 96 23.21 29.70 5.49
C SER A 96 22.64 31.06 5.90
N SER A 97 21.41 31.38 5.49
CA SER A 97 20.77 32.65 5.80
C SER A 97 20.30 32.65 7.26
N ALA A 98 20.58 33.75 7.98
CA ALA A 98 20.07 33.95 9.34
C ALA A 98 18.54 34.14 9.40
N ASN A 99 17.91 34.47 8.27
CA ASN A 99 16.47 34.59 8.13
C ASN A 99 16.06 34.11 6.74
N ARG A 100 15.41 32.95 6.66
CA ARG A 100 14.99 32.31 5.41
C ARG A 100 13.60 32.74 4.94
N GLY A 101 13.04 33.79 5.54
CA GLY A 101 11.69 34.26 5.24
C GLY A 101 10.62 33.64 6.12
N ASN A 102 9.53 34.36 6.30
CA ASN A 102 8.51 34.03 7.29
C ASN A 102 7.88 32.65 7.08
N PHE A 103 7.66 32.22 5.83
CA PHE A 103 7.09 30.90 5.56
C PHE A 103 7.99 29.76 6.05
N ILE A 104 9.28 29.80 5.70
CA ILE A 104 10.25 28.76 6.09
C ILE A 104 10.46 28.79 7.60
N GLU A 105 10.62 29.97 8.20
CA GLU A 105 10.82 30.08 9.65
C GLU A 105 9.60 29.62 10.45
N LEU A 106 8.37 29.86 9.98
CA LEU A 106 7.15 29.36 10.62
C LEU A 106 7.07 27.83 10.57
N LEU A 107 7.42 27.22 9.44
CA LEU A 107 7.48 25.76 9.33
C LEU A 107 8.61 25.17 10.19
N ASN A 108 9.76 25.82 10.23
CA ASN A 108 10.90 25.45 11.08
C ASN A 108 10.52 25.50 12.56
N TRP A 109 9.88 26.58 13.00
CA TRP A 109 9.32 26.69 14.35
C TRP A 109 8.31 25.58 14.65
N ALA A 110 7.37 25.31 13.74
CA ALA A 110 6.38 24.25 13.92
C ALA A 110 7.02 22.86 14.02
N SER A 111 8.11 22.61 13.30
CA SER A 111 8.83 21.33 13.27
C SER A 111 9.37 20.90 14.64
N GLY A 112 9.62 21.84 15.55
CA GLY A 112 10.06 21.53 16.91
C GLY A 112 9.00 20.81 17.76
N THR A 113 7.73 20.85 17.35
CA THR A 113 6.62 20.21 18.07
C THR A 113 5.80 19.26 17.21
N ASP A 114 5.83 19.42 15.89
CA ASP A 114 5.03 18.66 14.95
C ASP A 114 5.93 17.89 13.96
N PRO A 115 5.98 16.55 14.04
CA PRO A 115 6.74 15.72 13.12
C PRO A 115 6.33 15.91 11.65
N ILE A 116 5.08 16.27 11.38
CA ILE A 116 4.58 16.51 10.02
C ILE A 116 5.24 17.75 9.44
N ALA A 117 5.39 18.82 10.25
CA ALA A 117 6.09 20.02 9.83
C ALA A 117 7.57 19.75 9.55
N SER A 118 8.23 18.91 10.36
CA SER A 118 9.60 18.45 10.11
C SER A 118 9.72 17.72 8.77
N SER A 119 8.77 16.82 8.46
CA SER A 119 8.79 16.09 7.18
C SER A 119 8.70 17.01 5.95
N ILE A 120 7.96 18.12 6.02
CA ILE A 120 7.82 19.07 4.91
C ILE A 120 9.17 19.72 4.56
N LEU A 121 9.96 20.07 5.57
CA LEU A 121 11.26 20.72 5.38
C LEU A 121 12.29 19.76 4.79
N ASN A 122 12.28 18.51 5.23
CA ASN A 122 13.21 17.48 4.77
C ASN A 122 12.89 16.97 3.36
N ASP A 123 11.62 17.00 2.94
CA ASP A 123 11.19 16.64 1.58
C ASP A 123 11.58 17.70 0.52
N SER A 124 12.00 18.90 0.96
CA SER A 124 12.28 20.05 0.11
C SER A 124 13.77 20.22 -0.24
N ALA A 125 14.62 19.29 0.24
CA ALA A 125 16.07 19.23 -0.02
C ALA A 125 16.39 18.17 -1.08
#